data_AF-A0A3B9TUT2-F1
#
_entry.id   AF-A0A3B9TUT2-F1
#
_cell.length_a   1.000
_cell.length_b   1.000
_cell.length_c   1.000
_cell.angle_alpha   90.00
_cell.angle_beta   90.00
_cell.angle_gamma   90.00
#
_symmetry.space_group_name_H-M   'P 1'
#
loop_
_entity.id
_entity.type
_entity.pdbx_description
1 polymer ?
#
loop_
_entity_poly.entity_id
_entity_poly.type
_entity_poly.pdbx_seq_one_letter_code
_entity_poly.pdbx_strand_id
1 'polypeptide(L)' 'ISRAAVVIGPEGGFSPAERSRIDGLQNSLKLSLGPRILRADTAAIAALTCYQSVCGDWT' A
#
# COMPACT_ATOMS: atom_id res chain seq x y z
N ILE A 1 -0.06 -17.24 7.47
CA ILE A 1 -0.07 -15.90 6.85
C ILE A 1 -1.13 -15.05 7.56
N SER A 2 -0.73 -14.01 8.28
CA SER A 2 -1.66 -13.03 8.82
C SER A 2 -2.32 -12.28 7.66
N ARG A 3 -3.62 -12.01 7.72
CA ARG A 3 -4.33 -11.32 6.63
C ARG A 3 -3.88 -9.86 6.60
N ALA A 4 -3.49 -9.37 5.43
CA ALA A 4 -3.15 -7.97 5.19
C ALA A 4 -3.95 -7.43 4.00
N ALA A 5 -4.17 -6.11 3.98
CA ALA A 5 -4.73 -5.40 2.85
C ALA A 5 -3.74 -4.30 2.44
N VAL A 6 -3.50 -4.17 1.13
CA VAL A 6 -2.72 -3.08 0.54
C VAL A 6 -3.69 -2.18 -0.21
N VAL A 7 -3.72 -0.90 0.15
CA VAL A 7 -4.61 0.09 -0.48
C VAL A 7 -3.76 1.00 -1.37
N ILE A 8 -3.98 0.91 -2.69
CA ILE A 8 -3.27 1.72 -3.69
C ILE A 8 -4.26 2.71 -4.29
N GLY A 9 -3.88 3.98 -4.32
CA GLY A 9 -4.70 5.04 -4.92
C GLY A 9 -4.62 5.02 -6.45
N PRO A 10 -5.59 5.65 -7.14
CA PRO A 10 -5.52 5.87 -8.59
C PRO A 10 -4.37 6.82 -8.94
N GLU A 11 -4.13 7.08 -10.23
CA GLU A 11 -3.05 7.96 -10.71
C GLU A 11 -3.11 9.37 -10.11
N GLY A 12 -4.33 9.89 -9.86
CA GLY A 12 -4.55 11.17 -9.19
C GLY A 12 -4.39 11.14 -7.67
N GLY A 13 -4.16 9.97 -7.09
CA GLY A 13 -4.11 9.73 -5.65
C GLY A 13 -5.50 9.74 -4.99
N PHE A 14 -5.51 9.52 -3.67
CA PHE A 14 -6.73 9.63 -2.87
C PHE A 14 -7.16 11.08 -2.71
N SER A 15 -8.46 11.33 -2.82
CA SER A 15 -9.06 12.60 -2.43
C SER A 15 -8.84 12.88 -0.93
N PRO A 16 -8.95 14.15 -0.49
CA PRO A 16 -8.84 14.49 0.93
C PRO A 16 -9.82 13.71 1.83
N ALA A 17 -11.05 13.50 1.36
CA ALA A 17 -12.07 12.75 2.10
C ALA A 17 -11.73 11.26 2.23
N GLU A 18 -11.23 10.63 1.17
CA GLU A 18 -10.78 9.23 1.21
C GLU A 18 -9.56 9.08 2.11
N ARG A 19 -8.59 10.01 2.03
CA ARG A 19 -7.41 10.01 2.90
C ARG A 19 -7.79 10.13 4.37
N SER A 20 -8.71 11.04 4.70
CA SER A 20 -9.23 11.16 6.07
C SER A 20 -9.95 9.90 6.55
N ARG A 21 -10.70 9.23 5.66
CA ARG A 21 -11.34 7.96 5.97
C ARG A 21 -10.33 6.84 6.24
N ILE A 22 -9.30 6.72 5.40
CA ILE A 22 -8.23 5.73 5.56
C ILE A 22 -7.48 5.99 6.86
N ASP A 23 -7.07 7.24 7.11
CA ASP A 23 -6.36 7.66 8.32
C ASP A 23 -7.17 7.42 9.61
N GLY A 24 -8.50 7.39 9.51
CA GLY A 24 -9.40 7.05 10.63
C GLY A 24 -9.51 5.56 10.95
N LEU A 25 -8.97 4.66 10.12
CA LEU A 25 -8.97 3.23 10.38
C LEU A 25 -7.90 2.88 11.41
N GLN A 26 -8.30 2.19 12.49
CA GLN A 26 -7.42 1.83 13.61
C GLN A 26 -6.22 0.95 13.21
N ASN A 27 -6.33 0.22 12.10
CA ASN A 27 -5.35 -0.75 11.60
C ASN A 27 -4.75 -0.33 10.24
N SER A 28 -4.69 0.97 9.96
CA SER A 28 -4.03 1.49 8.76
C SER A 28 -2.65 2.06 9.07
N LEU A 29 -1.72 1.90 8.13
CA LEU A 29 -0.37 2.46 8.20
C LEU A 29 -0.05 3.14 6.88
N LYS A 30 0.53 4.34 6.95
CA LYS A 30 1.05 5.07 5.79
C LYS A 30 2.50 4.66 5.55
N LEU A 31 2.80 4.23 4.33
CA LEU A 31 4.11 3.71 3.94
C LEU A 31 4.55 4.31 2.60
N SER A 32 5.86 4.39 2.37
CA SER A 32 6.45 4.74 1.08
C SER A 32 7.30 3.59 0.54
N LEU A 33 7.26 3.35 -0.77
CA LEU A 33 8.08 2.35 -1.46
C LEU A 33 9.38 2.98 -1.99
N GLY A 34 10.15 3.55 -1.07
CA GLY A 34 11.36 4.32 -1.38
C GLY A 34 11.07 5.79 -1.75
N PRO A 35 12.06 6.50 -2.35
CA PRO A 35 11.97 7.95 -2.57
C PRO A 35 11.24 8.36 -3.86
N ARG A 36 10.90 7.40 -4.74
CA ARG A 36 10.27 7.68 -6.04
C ARG A 36 8.77 7.51 -5.96
N ILE A 37 8.02 8.42 -6.58
CA ILE A 37 6.58 8.25 -6.78
C ILE A 37 6.37 7.19 -7.86
N LEU A 38 5.73 6.09 -7.48
CA LEU A 38 5.40 5.00 -8.38
C LEU A 38 4.01 5.24 -8.98
N ARG A 39 3.83 4.86 -10.25
CA ARG A 39 2.51 4.74 -10.87
C ARG A 39 1.70 3.64 -10.16
N ALA A 40 0.38 3.73 -10.19
CA ALA A 40 -0.52 2.84 -9.44
C ALA A 40 -0.19 1.35 -9.65
N ASP A 41 -0.11 0.89 -10.90
CA ASP A 41 0.20 -0.51 -11.23
C ASP A 41 1.57 -0.96 -10.69
N THR A 42 2.59 -0.10 -10.83
CA THR A 42 3.94 -0.38 -10.33
C THR A 42 3.98 -0.41 -8.81
N ALA A 43 3.25 0.48 -8.15
CA ALA A 43 3.14 0.51 -6.69
C ALA A 43 2.48 -0.76 -6.15
N ALA A 44 1.42 -1.25 -6.81
CA ALA A 44 0.72 -2.47 -6.43
C ALA A 44 1.65 -3.69 -6.49
N ILE A 45 2.33 -3.90 -7.62
CA ILE A 45 3.23 -5.05 -7.80
C ILE A 45 4.43 -4.97 -6.84
N ALA A 46 5.01 -3.79 -6.66
CA ALA A 46 6.13 -3.60 -5.74
C ALA A 46 5.72 -3.86 -4.28
N ALA A 47 4.56 -3.36 -3.84
CA ALA A 47 4.05 -3.59 -2.49
C ALA A 47 3.83 -5.08 -2.20
N LEU A 48 3.20 -5.81 -3.14
CA LEU A 48 2.95 -7.25 -3.00
C LEU A 48 4.25 -8.05 -2.98
N THR A 49 5.21 -7.70 -3.83
CA THR A 49 6.55 -8.31 -3.85
C THR A 49 7.25 -8.16 -2.50
N CYS A 50 7.29 -6.93 -1.95
CA CYS A 50 7.89 -6.69 -0.64
C CYS A 50 7.17 -7.44 0.47
N TYR A 51 5.84 -7.47 0.45
CA TYR A 51 5.06 -8.21 1.45
C TYR A 51 5.36 -9.72 1.38
N GLN A 52 5.33 -10.32 0.19
CA GLN A 52 5.59 -11.76 0.05
C GLN A 52 7.01 -12.16 0.42
N SER A 53 7.99 -11.30 0.14
CA SER A 53 9.41 -11.52 0.52
C SER A 53 9.66 -11.51 2.03
N VAL A 54 8.85 -10.80 2.81
CA VAL A 54 9.10 -10.59 4.25
C VAL A 54 8.10 -11.35 5.13
N CYS A 55 6.83 -11.36 4.72
CA CYS A 55 5.70 -11.88 5.49
C CYS A 55 5.02 -13.09 4.85
N GLY A 56 5.34 -13.37 3.58
CA GLY A 56 4.74 -14.42 2.79
C GLY A 56 5.55 -15.71 2.79
N ASP A 57 5.51 -16.39 1.65
CA ASP A 57 6.04 -17.72 1.41
C ASP A 57 7.14 -17.74 0.32
N TRP A 58 7.72 -16.59 -0.01
CA TRP A 58 8.74 -16.45 -1.05
C TRP A 58 10.17 -16.71 -0.55
N THR A 59 10.33 -17.69 0.34
CA THR A 59 11.63 -18.16 0.87
C THR A 59 11.62 -19.66 1.07
#